data_AF-A0A9D4R600-F1
#
_entry.id   AF-A0A9D4R600-F1
#
_cell.length_a   1.000
_cell.length_b   1.000
_cell.length_c   1.000
_cell.angle_alpha   90.00
_cell.angle_beta   90.00
_cell.angle_gamma   90.00
#
_symmetry.space_group_name_H-M   'P 1'
#
loop_
_entity.id
_entity.type
_entity.pdbx_description
1 polymer ?
#
loop_
_entity_poly.entity_id
_entity_poly.type
_entity_poly.pdbx_seq_one_letter_code
_entity_poly.pdbx_strand_id
1 'polypeptide(L)' 'MIEWLEAHPILYNKKLTSYKEAAKKELMWKEKATEMGKSVPVLKTWYTGLRSRYGRLKKKKSGTEDTELTERETSGL' A
#
# COMPACT_ATOMS: atom_id res chain seq x y z
N MET A 1 -2.35 11.27 -2.72
CA MET A 1 -2.32 9.79 -2.55
C MET A 1 -1.20 9.35 -1.61
N ILE A 2 0.05 9.77 -1.85
CA ILE A 2 1.17 9.50 -0.94
C ILE A 2 0.90 10.11 0.45
N GLU A 3 0.50 11.38 0.51
CA GLU A 3 0.18 12.06 1.78
C GLU A 3 -0.91 11.35 2.59
N TRP A 4 -1.93 10.80 1.91
CA TRP A 4 -2.98 10.01 2.55
C TRP A 4 -2.45 8.70 3.11
N LEU A 5 -1.54 8.03 2.41
CA LEU A 5 -0.88 6.82 2.91
C LEU A 5 0.01 7.16 4.11
N GLU A 6 0.76 8.26 4.06
CA GLU A 6 1.59 8.72 5.18
C GLU A 6 0.74 9.05 6.42
N ALA A 7 -0.44 9.65 6.24
CA ALA A 7 -1.40 9.90 7.31
C ALA A 7 -2.05 8.62 7.87
N HIS A 8 -2.12 7.53 7.09
CA HIS A 8 -2.77 6.27 7.46
C HIS A 8 -1.78 5.10 7.46
N PRO A 9 -0.84 5.04 8.42
CA PRO A 9 0.16 3.98 8.48
C PRO A 9 -0.44 2.59 8.66
N ILE A 10 -1.68 2.47 9.14
CA ILE A 10 -2.44 1.22 9.23
C ILE A 10 -2.59 0.47 7.90
N LEU A 11 -2.43 1.15 6.76
CA LEU A 11 -2.52 0.54 5.43
C LEU A 11 -1.23 -0.19 5.00
N TYR A 12 -0.07 0.20 5.53
CA TYR A 12 1.23 -0.34 5.11
C TYR A 12 2.11 -0.85 6.27
N ASN A 13 1.88 -0.37 7.49
CA ASN A 13 2.72 -0.64 8.64
C ASN A 13 2.23 -1.90 9.37
N LYS A 14 2.87 -3.03 9.08
CA LYS A 14 2.60 -4.32 9.70
C LYS A 14 2.95 -4.37 11.20
N LYS A 15 3.73 -3.41 11.71
CA LYS A 15 4.09 -3.33 13.14
C LYS A 15 2.99 -2.69 13.99
N LEU A 16 1.95 -2.12 13.38
CA LEU A 16 0.80 -1.58 14.13
C LEU A 16 -0.14 -2.71 14.53
N THR A 17 -0.56 -2.72 15.80
CA THR A 17 -1.58 -3.66 16.31
C THR A 17 -2.89 -3.53 15.52
N SER A 18 -3.25 -2.30 15.15
CA SER A 18 -4.41 -1.98 14.29
C SER A 18 -4.26 -2.45 12.83
N TYR A 19 -3.08 -2.94 12.42
CA TYR A 19 -2.92 -3.57 11.11
C TYR A 19 -3.77 -4.85 10.97
N LYS A 20 -4.17 -5.48 12.07
CA LYS A 20 -5.08 -6.65 12.01
C LYS A 20 -6.53 -6.26 11.69
N GLU A 21 -6.89 -4.98 11.73
CA GLU A 21 -8.25 -4.51 11.44
C GLU A 21 -8.52 -4.44 9.93
N ALA A 22 -8.66 -5.60 9.29
CA ALA A 22 -8.94 -5.72 7.86
C ALA A 22 -10.20 -4.94 7.44
N ALA A 23 -11.24 -4.95 8.28
CA ALA A 23 -12.48 -4.20 8.06
C ALA A 23 -12.25 -2.69 7.95
N LYS A 24 -11.46 -2.09 8.85
CA LYS A 24 -11.13 -0.65 8.79
C LYS A 24 -10.36 -0.31 7.52
N LYS A 25 -9.42 -1.16 7.11
CA LYS A 25 -8.67 -0.96 5.86
C LYS A 25 -9.60 -0.96 4.66
N GLU A 26 -10.51 -1.93 4.58
CA GLU A 26 -11.45 -2.00 3.48
C GLU A 26 -12.37 -0.78 3.42
N LEU A 27 -12.87 -0.32 4.57
CA LEU A 27 -13.66 0.90 4.67
C LEU A 27 -12.88 2.11 4.15
N MET A 28 -11.65 2.32 4.61
CA MET A 28 -10.79 3.41 4.14
C MET A 28 -10.52 3.35 2.63
N TRP A 29 -10.28 2.14 2.09
CA TRP A 29 -10.12 1.98 0.65
C TRP A 29 -11.40 2.36 -0.10
N LYS A 30 -12.56 1.98 0.43
CA LYS A 30 -13.87 2.30 -0.16
C LYS A 30 -14.14 3.79 -0.13
N GLU A 31 -14.00 4.43 1.02
CA GLU A 31 -14.16 5.88 1.18
C GLU A 31 -13.23 6.65 0.25
N LYS A 32 -11.95 6.28 0.21
CA LYS A 32 -10.97 6.95 -0.63
C LYS A 32 -11.22 6.71 -2.12
N ALA A 33 -11.69 5.52 -2.50
CA ALA A 33 -12.06 5.20 -3.86
C ALA A 33 -13.28 6.04 -4.30
N THR A 34 -14.32 6.10 -3.47
CA THR A 34 -15.49 6.94 -3.69
C THR A 34 -15.12 8.41 -3.81
N GLU A 35 -14.27 8.94 -2.91
CA GLU A 35 -13.79 10.32 -2.96
C GLU A 35 -13.05 10.63 -4.27
N MET A 36 -12.24 9.69 -4.77
CA MET A 36 -11.54 9.84 -6.05
C MET A 36 -12.41 9.55 -7.28
N GLY A 37 -13.68 9.13 -7.11
CA GLY A 37 -14.52 8.63 -8.20
C GLY A 37 -13.97 7.37 -8.87
N LYS A 38 -13.19 6.57 -8.12
CA LYS A 38 -12.54 5.34 -8.61
C LYS A 38 -13.12 4.13 -7.90
N SER A 39 -12.85 2.96 -8.48
CA SER A 39 -13.19 1.70 -7.86
C SER A 39 -12.07 1.24 -6.92
N VAL A 40 -12.43 0.63 -5.78
CA VAL A 40 -11.49 0.03 -4.82
C VAL A 40 -10.41 -0.86 -5.47
N PRO A 41 -10.73 -1.78 -6.40
CA PRO A 41 -9.70 -2.59 -7.05
C PRO A 41 -8.68 -1.76 -7.84
N VAL A 42 -9.15 -0.71 -8.55
CA VAL A 42 -8.27 0.21 -9.31
C VAL A 42 -7.34 0.94 -8.35
N LEU A 43 -7.88 1.41 -7.21
CA LEU A 43 -7.11 2.11 -6.20
C LEU A 43 -6.03 1.21 -5.56
N LYS A 44 -6.37 -0.05 -5.26
CA LYS A 44 -5.42 -1.05 -4.74
C LYS A 44 -4.30 -1.36 -5.74
N THR A 45 -4.62 -1.50 -7.03
CA THR A 45 -3.60 -1.68 -8.09
C THR A 45 -2.65 -0.49 -8.16
N TRP A 46 -3.20 0.73 -8.11
CA TRP A 46 -2.42 1.96 -8.11
C TRP A 46 -1.51 2.05 -6.88
N TYR A 47 -2.02 1.67 -5.71
CA TYR A 47 -1.26 1.59 -4.46
C TYR A 47 -0.09 0.62 -4.53
N THR A 48 -0.26 -0.57 -5.12
CA THR A 48 0.84 -1.54 -5.28
C THR A 48 1.99 -0.96 -6.09
N GLY A 49 1.69 -0.29 -7.21
CA GLY A 49 2.69 0.39 -8.03
C GLY A 49 3.36 1.55 -7.29
N LEU A 50 2.58 2.33 -6.55
CA LEU A 50 3.07 3.45 -5.75
C LEU A 50 3.99 2.99 -4.62
N ARG A 51 3.61 1.94 -3.88
CA ARG A 51 4.41 1.34 -2.80
C ARG A 51 5.72 0.78 -3.34
N SER A 52 5.69 0.11 -4.49
CA SER A 52 6.90 -0.43 -5.14
C SER A 52 7.88 0.69 -5.49
N ARG A 53 7.40 1.78 -6.10
CA ARG A 53 8.23 2.95 -6.43
C ARG A 53 8.72 3.69 -5.19
N TYR A 54 7.86 3.87 -4.19
CA TYR A 54 8.17 4.59 -2.96
C TYR A 54 9.17 3.81 -2.08
N GLY A 55 9.04 2.48 -1.99
CA GLY A 55 10.00 1.62 -1.30
C GLY A 55 11.40 1.71 -1.91
N ARG A 56 11.49 1.71 -3.25
CA ARG A 56 12.77 1.94 -3.97
C ARG A 56 13.33 3.34 -3.74
N LEU A 57 12.48 4.37 -3.73
CA LEU A 57 12.91 5.75 -3.51
C LEU A 57 13.42 5.98 -2.09
N LYS A 58 12.78 5.37 -1.08
CA LYS A 58 13.21 5.47 0.33
C LYS A 58 14.48 4.68 0.60
N LYS A 59 14.68 3.51 -0.04
CA LYS A 59 15.92 2.72 0.06
C LYS A 59 17.13 3.37 -0.61
N LYS A 60 16.96 4.22 -1.62
CA LYS A 60 18.10 4.95 -2.24
C LYS A 60 18.82 5.92 -1.28
N LYS A 61 18.24 6.26 -0.11
CA LYS A 61 18.90 7.09 0.90
C LYS A 61 19.72 6.32 1.94
N SER A 62 19.67 4.99 1.98
CA SER A 62 20.56 4.19 2.85
C SER A 62 20.73 2.82 2.21
N GLY A 63 21.91 2.58 1.65
CA GLY A 63 22.25 1.30 1.04
C GLY A 63 22.23 0.19 2.06
N THR A 64 21.16 -0.59 2.10
CA THR A 64 21.15 -1.96 2.61
C THR A 64 19.92 -2.67 2.07
N GLU A 65 20.14 -3.91 1.64
CA GLU A 65 19.13 -4.90 1.28
C GLU A 65 17.97 -4.93 2.28
N ASP A 66 16.78 -5.24 1.78
CA ASP A 66 15.78 -5.90 2.64
C ASP A 66 14.82 -6.64 1.72
N THR A 67 15.08 -7.93 1.69
CA THR A 67 14.23 -9.03 1.29
C THR A 67 12.82 -8.90 1.87
N GLU A 68 11.87 -9.39 1.08
CA GLU A 68 10.54 -9.82 1.50
C GLU A 68 9.53 -8.72 1.84
N LEU A 69 8.42 -8.71 1.09
CA LEU A 69 7.15 -9.14 1.67
C LEU A 69 6.11 -9.34 0.54
N THR A 70 6.00 -10.63 0.20
CA THR A 70 4.82 -11.45 -0.16
C THR A 70 4.19 -11.26 -1.54
N GLU A 71 4.59 -12.18 -2.43
CA GLU A 71 3.72 -12.97 -3.32
C GLU A 71 2.60 -12.24 -4.05
N ARG A 72 2.95 -11.62 -5.17
CA ARG A 72 2.17 -11.83 -6.41
C ARG A 72 3.16 -11.89 -7.55
N GLU A 73 3.69 -13.09 -7.74
CA GLU A 73 4.18 -13.51 -9.04
C GLU A 73 3.09 -13.20 -10.07
N THR A 74 3.37 -12.20 -10.88
CA THR A 74 2.98 -12.20 -12.28
C THR A 74 3.61 -13.42 -12.94
N SER A 75 2.89 -14.54 -12.93
CA SER A 75 3.00 -15.61 -13.91
C SER A 75 1.62 -15.65 -14.59
N GLY A 76 1.40 -15.10 -15.78
CA GLY A 76 2.36 -14.80 -16.83
C GLY A 76 2.68 -16.03 -17.65
N LEU A 77 1.68 -16.81 -18.06
CA LEU A 77 1.49 -17.31 -19.44
C LEU A 77 0.09 -17.90 -19.60
#